data_AF-A0A8N4ETH3-F1
#
_entry.id   AF-A0A8N4ETH3-F1
#
_cell.length_a   1.000
_cell.length_b   1.000
_cell.length_c   1.000
_cell.angle_alpha   90.00
_cell.angle_beta   90.00
_cell.angle_gamma   90.00
#
_symmetry.space_group_name_H-M   'P 1'
#
loop_
_entity.id
_entity.type
_entity.pdbx_description
1 polymer ?
#
loop_
_entity_poly.entity_id
_entity_poly.type
_entity_poly.pdbx_seq_one_letter_code
_entity_poly.pdbx_strand_id
1 'polypeptide(L)'
;MWGFKGFPTADAKLARWVLAAEDICFKNVILSYIFRLGKCIPITRGGGIYQAHMNEALEVLSGGGWLHTFPEGKVSQENAPIRRLKWGTASLIVRAPVTPLVLPIVHCGFEKVMPEKYFFGRRPPVPLWNKDIKIVIGEPIEFDLQRLKQTAKTVSRDSSIHSLGWPSTTDGLDEAAQKWLYIYISDQIRTILERLRIFGATFKRFKESTMARRSHPTTSKKKTCAARVAFFCEPQGNCRYSLLWCNSRDVLLKII
;
A
#
# COMPACT_ATOMS: atom_id res chain seq x y z
N MET A 1 -10.43 14.14 -3.05
CA MET A 1 -9.06 14.08 -3.62
C MET A 1 -8.81 12.63 -4.06
N TRP A 2 -8.00 12.41 -5.11
CA TRP A 2 -7.53 11.10 -5.64
C TRP A 2 -8.35 10.40 -6.77
N GLY A 3 -8.39 11.06 -7.95
CA GLY A 3 -8.00 10.48 -9.26
C GLY A 3 -8.86 9.43 -9.98
N PHE A 4 -9.73 9.88 -10.89
CA PHE A 4 -9.93 9.40 -12.28
C PHE A 4 -10.56 10.56 -13.11
N LYS A 5 -10.58 10.45 -14.45
CA LYS A 5 -11.00 11.52 -15.38
C LYS A 5 -12.44 11.99 -15.08
N GLY A 6 -12.57 13.18 -14.49
CA GLY A 6 -13.84 13.75 -13.99
C GLY A 6 -13.79 14.24 -12.52
N PHE A 7 -12.68 14.81 -12.05
CA PHE A 7 -12.52 15.26 -10.65
C PHE A 7 -12.79 16.78 -10.53
N PRO A 8 -13.42 17.27 -9.43
CA PRO A 8 -13.45 16.64 -8.12
C PRO A 8 -14.77 15.99 -7.74
N THR A 9 -14.75 14.66 -7.59
CA THR A 9 -15.75 13.98 -6.76
C THR A 9 -15.38 14.31 -5.31
N ALA A 10 -15.99 15.36 -4.76
CA ALA A 10 -15.93 15.72 -3.35
C ALA A 10 -16.78 14.79 -2.47
N ASP A 11 -17.28 13.68 -3.03
CA ASP A 11 -18.09 12.73 -2.29
C ASP A 11 -17.23 11.96 -1.30
N ALA A 12 -17.35 12.36 -0.03
CA ALA A 12 -16.70 11.71 1.08
C ALA A 12 -17.07 10.22 1.17
N LYS A 13 -18.22 9.77 0.67
CA LYS A 13 -18.62 8.35 0.76
C LYS A 13 -17.79 7.44 -0.14
N LEU A 14 -17.33 7.95 -1.27
CA LEU A 14 -16.50 7.21 -2.23
C LEU A 14 -15.00 7.27 -1.91
N ALA A 15 -14.60 8.16 -1.01
CA ALA A 15 -13.21 8.32 -0.62
C ALA A 15 -12.75 7.15 0.26
N ARG A 16 -11.68 6.48 -0.19
CA ARG A 16 -10.96 5.44 0.56
C ARG A 16 -10.19 6.02 1.74
N TRP A 17 -10.11 5.27 2.83
CA TRP A 17 -9.23 5.55 3.95
C TRP A 17 -7.81 5.08 3.63
N VAL A 18 -6.81 5.78 4.15
CA VAL A 18 -5.40 5.48 3.88
C VAL A 18 -4.61 5.47 5.20
N LEU A 19 -3.80 4.43 5.41
CA LEU A 19 -2.83 4.44 6.50
C LEU A 19 -1.63 5.30 6.15
N ALA A 20 -1.31 6.26 7.00
CA ALA A 20 -0.32 7.28 6.73
C ALA A 20 0.63 7.42 7.92
N ALA A 21 1.93 7.59 7.66
CA ALA A 21 2.93 7.60 8.72
C ALA A 21 2.86 8.90 9.54
N GLU A 22 2.72 8.78 10.85
CA GLU A 22 2.53 9.91 11.77
C GLU A 22 3.73 10.90 11.72
N ASP A 23 4.94 10.35 11.72
CA ASP A 23 6.22 11.05 11.65
C ASP A 23 6.47 11.83 10.35
N ILE A 24 5.55 11.75 9.38
CA ILE A 24 5.66 12.41 8.08
C ILE A 24 4.43 13.27 7.81
N CYS A 25 3.22 12.73 7.99
CA CYS A 25 1.98 13.41 7.60
C CYS A 25 1.41 14.28 8.73
N PHE A 26 1.74 13.99 9.99
CA PHE A 26 1.05 14.60 11.13
C PHE A 26 1.97 15.47 11.98
N LYS A 27 2.98 16.09 11.33
CA LYS A 27 3.96 16.96 12.01
C LYS A 27 3.40 18.31 12.44
N ASN A 28 2.57 18.91 11.59
CA ASN A 28 2.04 20.26 11.77
C ASN A 28 0.53 20.18 11.93
N VAL A 29 -0.07 21.01 12.79
CA VAL A 29 -1.53 21.02 13.05
C VAL A 29 -2.32 21.18 11.75
N ILE A 30 -1.90 22.08 10.87
CA ILE A 30 -2.55 22.32 9.56
C ILE A 30 -2.50 21.05 8.70
N LEU A 31 -1.33 20.44 8.62
CA LEU A 31 -1.11 19.25 7.81
C LEU A 31 -1.89 18.05 8.36
N SER A 32 -1.88 17.86 9.68
CA SER A 32 -2.68 16.87 10.40
C SER A 32 -4.16 17.05 10.12
N TYR A 33 -4.66 18.28 10.14
CA TYR A 33 -6.06 18.59 9.82
C TYR A 33 -6.40 18.22 8.37
N ILE A 34 -5.59 18.64 7.41
CA ILE A 34 -5.80 18.33 5.98
C ILE A 34 -5.77 16.82 5.72
N PHE A 35 -4.79 16.09 6.28
CA PHE A 35 -4.72 14.64 6.09
C PHE A 35 -5.85 13.92 6.80
N ARG A 36 -6.27 14.38 7.98
CA ARG A 36 -7.43 13.81 8.67
C ARG A 36 -8.72 14.00 7.86
N LEU A 37 -8.94 15.20 7.31
CA LEU A 37 -10.04 15.45 6.38
C LEU A 37 -9.93 14.61 5.09
N GLY A 38 -8.71 14.33 4.65
CA GLY A 38 -8.40 13.44 3.55
C GLY A 38 -8.60 11.94 3.84
N LYS A 39 -9.17 11.58 5.01
CA LYS A 39 -9.35 10.21 5.49
C LYS A 39 -8.04 9.43 5.68
N CYS A 40 -7.00 10.12 6.15
CA CYS A 40 -5.78 9.46 6.57
C CYS A 40 -5.83 9.09 8.06
N ILE A 41 -5.51 7.84 8.34
CA ILE A 41 -5.34 7.32 9.70
C ILE A 41 -3.84 7.37 10.02
N PRO A 42 -3.41 8.10 11.06
CA PRO A 42 -2.01 8.17 11.45
C PRO A 42 -1.52 6.82 11.98
N ILE A 43 -0.30 6.42 11.63
CA ILE A 43 0.32 5.18 12.09
C ILE A 43 1.74 5.51 12.56
N THR A 44 2.01 5.22 13.84
CA THR A 44 3.33 5.40 14.45
C THR A 44 4.27 4.29 13.99
N ARG A 45 5.39 4.66 13.36
CA ARG A 45 6.38 3.68 12.91
C ARG A 45 7.14 3.12 14.11
N GLY A 46 7.17 1.80 14.22
CA GLY A 46 7.83 1.12 15.34
C GLY A 46 6.92 0.88 16.55
N GLY A 47 5.68 1.39 16.55
CA GLY A 47 4.68 1.16 17.60
C GLY A 47 4.06 -0.24 17.62
N GLY A 48 4.56 -1.16 16.80
CA GLY A 48 4.02 -2.52 16.69
C GLY A 48 2.74 -2.62 15.85
N ILE A 49 2.04 -3.74 15.96
CA ILE A 49 0.76 -4.00 15.25
C ILE A 49 -0.47 -3.71 16.13
N TYR A 50 -0.27 -3.61 17.45
CA TYR A 50 -1.30 -3.34 18.45
C TYR A 50 -1.18 -1.89 18.91
N GLN A 51 -1.79 -0.99 18.14
CA GLN A 51 -1.80 0.44 18.42
C GLN A 51 -3.21 0.99 18.20
N ALA A 52 -3.56 2.11 18.85
CA ALA A 52 -4.92 2.66 18.82
C ALA A 52 -5.43 2.91 17.39
N HIS A 53 -4.59 3.49 16.53
CA HIS A 53 -4.96 3.76 15.14
C HIS A 53 -5.14 2.51 14.25
N MET A 54 -4.58 1.36 14.64
CA MET A 54 -4.89 0.10 13.98
C MET A 54 -6.29 -0.38 14.35
N ASN A 55 -6.77 -0.10 15.57
CA ASN A 55 -8.14 -0.40 15.96
C ASN A 55 -9.12 0.51 15.20
N GLU A 56 -8.80 1.79 15.03
CA GLU A 56 -9.58 2.70 14.17
C GLU A 56 -9.65 2.18 12.71
N ALA A 57 -8.55 1.65 12.19
CA ALA A 57 -8.54 1.02 10.88
C ALA A 57 -9.42 -0.24 10.82
N LEU A 58 -9.48 -1.03 11.90
CA LEU A 58 -10.41 -2.16 12.04
C LEU A 58 -11.87 -1.71 12.09
N GLU A 59 -12.18 -0.58 12.73
CA GLU A 59 -13.52 0.00 12.75
C GLU A 59 -13.95 0.43 11.34
N VAL A 60 -13.07 1.11 10.60
CA VAL A 60 -13.32 1.45 9.19
C VAL A 60 -13.60 0.22 8.35
N LEU A 61 -12.81 -0.83 8.56
CA LEU A 61 -12.98 -2.12 7.91
C LEU A 61 -14.34 -2.73 8.28
N SER A 62 -14.70 -2.78 9.57
CA SER A 62 -15.99 -3.29 10.04
C SER A 62 -17.20 -2.52 9.49
N GLY A 63 -17.03 -1.22 9.22
CA GLY A 63 -18.04 -0.36 8.61
C GLY A 63 -18.16 -0.48 7.08
N GLY A 64 -17.47 -1.44 6.45
CA GLY A 64 -17.49 -1.63 4.99
C GLY A 64 -16.66 -0.59 4.22
N GLY A 65 -15.79 0.14 4.91
CA GLY A 65 -14.91 1.13 4.31
C GLY A 65 -13.78 0.49 3.50
N TRP A 66 -13.29 1.23 2.50
CA TRP A 66 -12.10 0.86 1.75
C TRP A 66 -10.86 1.35 2.48
N LEU A 67 -9.90 0.46 2.74
CA LEU A 67 -8.66 0.80 3.41
C LEU A 67 -7.46 0.53 2.50
N HIS A 68 -6.68 1.57 2.25
CA HIS A 68 -5.46 1.50 1.48
C HIS A 68 -4.24 1.43 2.40
N THR A 69 -3.37 0.45 2.17
CA THR A 69 -2.18 0.23 3.01
C THR A 69 -0.92 0.09 2.17
N PHE A 70 0.20 0.56 2.72
CA PHE A 70 1.53 0.42 2.13
C PHE A 70 2.36 -0.56 2.99
N PRO A 71 2.29 -1.87 2.72
CA PRO A 71 2.85 -2.89 3.62
C PRO A 71 4.38 -2.87 3.68
N GLU A 72 5.08 -2.21 2.77
CA GLU A 72 6.54 -2.05 2.83
C GLU A 72 6.99 -1.17 4.01
N GLY A 73 6.16 -0.21 4.43
CA GLY A 73 6.45 0.75 5.51
C GLY A 73 7.59 1.75 5.20
N LYS A 74 8.21 1.66 4.02
CA LYS A 74 9.24 2.57 3.53
C LYS A 74 9.20 2.65 2.00
N VAL A 75 9.47 3.83 1.46
CA VAL A 75 9.61 4.06 0.02
C VAL A 75 10.92 3.45 -0.47
N SER A 76 10.85 2.58 -1.48
CA SER A 76 12.02 1.97 -2.12
C SER A 76 11.98 2.23 -3.63
N GLN A 77 12.90 3.05 -4.12
CA GLN A 77 12.98 3.40 -5.55
C GLN A 77 13.92 2.49 -6.36
N GLU A 78 14.59 1.54 -5.71
CA GLU A 78 15.50 0.60 -6.36
C GLU A 78 14.74 -0.44 -7.20
N ASN A 79 15.34 -0.87 -8.31
CA ASN A 79 14.85 -1.97 -9.15
C ASN A 79 15.10 -3.35 -8.51
N ALA A 80 14.91 -3.46 -7.19
CA ALA A 80 15.05 -4.68 -6.43
C ALA A 80 13.70 -5.39 -6.23
N PRO A 81 13.73 -6.71 -5.92
CA PRO A 81 12.55 -7.43 -5.46
C PRO A 81 11.89 -6.75 -4.26
N ILE A 82 10.57 -6.92 -4.10
CA ILE A 82 9.83 -6.41 -2.95
C ILE A 82 10.49 -6.93 -1.67
N ARG A 83 10.77 -6.02 -0.73
CA ARG A 83 11.35 -6.38 0.58
C ARG A 83 10.31 -7.11 1.44
N ARG A 84 10.72 -7.63 2.58
CA ARG A 84 9.77 -8.23 3.53
C ARG A 84 8.71 -7.21 3.94
N LEU A 85 7.44 -7.58 3.81
CA LEU A 85 6.32 -6.75 4.20
C LEU A 85 6.18 -6.71 5.73
N LYS A 86 5.77 -5.55 6.25
CA LYS A 86 5.41 -5.35 7.65
C LYS A 86 4.10 -6.08 7.96
N TRP A 87 3.99 -6.59 9.19
CA TRP A 87 2.83 -7.37 9.62
C TRP A 87 1.54 -6.56 9.80
N GLY A 88 1.56 -5.24 9.69
CA GLY A 88 0.38 -4.39 9.89
C GLY A 88 -0.80 -4.79 9.00
N THR A 89 -0.57 -4.90 7.69
CA THR A 89 -1.62 -5.32 6.74
C THR A 89 -2.15 -6.73 7.04
N ALA A 90 -1.26 -7.69 7.32
CA ALA A 90 -1.68 -9.04 7.70
C ALA A 90 -2.48 -9.07 9.01
N SER A 91 -2.09 -8.25 9.98
CA SER A 91 -2.79 -8.09 11.25
C SER A 91 -4.21 -7.55 11.05
N LEU A 92 -4.39 -6.56 10.16
CA LEU A 92 -5.72 -6.03 9.82
C LEU A 92 -6.60 -7.09 9.16
N ILE A 93 -6.05 -7.89 8.25
CA ILE A 93 -6.79 -8.97 7.58
C ILE A 93 -7.29 -9.99 8.61
N VAL A 94 -6.42 -10.42 9.52
CA VAL A 94 -6.73 -11.49 10.49
C VAL A 94 -7.66 -11.02 11.61
N ARG A 95 -7.49 -9.77 12.06
CA ARG A 95 -8.25 -9.20 13.19
C ARG A 95 -9.56 -8.55 12.76
N ALA A 96 -9.80 -8.37 11.47
CA ALA A 96 -11.07 -7.86 10.98
C ALA A 96 -12.21 -8.83 11.35
N PRO A 97 -13.40 -8.32 11.73
CA PRO A 97 -14.53 -9.17 12.08
C PRO A 97 -15.04 -9.98 10.88
N VAL A 98 -14.97 -9.39 9.69
CA VAL A 98 -15.24 -10.03 8.40
C VAL A 98 -13.95 -10.00 7.60
N THR A 99 -13.56 -11.13 7.02
CA THR A 99 -12.34 -11.22 6.22
C THR A 99 -12.40 -10.25 5.03
N PRO A 100 -11.45 -9.31 4.89
CA PRO A 100 -11.38 -8.44 3.74
C PRO A 100 -10.88 -9.17 2.48
N LEU A 101 -11.48 -8.83 1.34
CA LEU A 101 -10.92 -9.00 0.01
C LEU A 101 -9.69 -8.11 -0.18
N VAL A 102 -8.57 -8.69 -0.61
CA VAL A 102 -7.31 -7.97 -0.78
C VAL A 102 -7.03 -7.76 -2.26
N LEU A 103 -6.99 -6.51 -2.71
CA LEU A 103 -6.67 -6.13 -4.08
C LEU A 103 -5.21 -5.63 -4.17
N PRO A 104 -4.29 -6.42 -4.75
CA PRO A 104 -2.91 -6.02 -4.91
C PRO A 104 -2.77 -4.98 -6.04
N ILE A 105 -2.06 -3.88 -5.78
CA ILE A 105 -1.86 -2.81 -6.76
C ILE A 105 -0.38 -2.45 -6.84
N VAL A 106 0.21 -2.58 -8.02
CA VAL A 106 1.60 -2.18 -8.25
C VAL A 106 1.63 -0.97 -9.15
N HIS A 107 2.31 0.08 -8.72
CA HIS A 107 2.64 1.20 -9.58
C HIS A 107 4.14 1.23 -9.90
N CYS A 108 4.47 1.83 -11.05
CA CYS A 108 5.82 2.03 -11.54
C CYS A 108 5.90 3.41 -12.22
N GLY A 109 7.07 4.05 -12.19
CA GLY A 109 7.29 5.36 -12.81
C GLY A 109 7.21 6.54 -11.84
N PHE A 110 6.76 6.31 -10.61
CA PHE A 110 6.78 7.31 -9.54
C PHE A 110 8.23 7.72 -9.18
N GLU A 111 9.19 6.80 -9.32
CA GLU A 111 10.63 7.09 -9.19
C GLU A 111 11.12 8.15 -10.19
N LYS A 112 10.48 8.22 -11.37
CA LYS A 112 10.87 9.19 -12.42
C LYS A 112 10.24 10.54 -12.19
N VAL A 113 9.07 10.56 -11.56
CA VAL A 113 8.36 11.79 -11.24
C VAL A 113 8.99 12.46 -10.03
N MET A 114 9.34 11.70 -9.01
CA MET A 114 10.00 12.24 -7.82
C MET A 114 11.21 11.39 -7.41
N PRO A 115 12.32 11.52 -8.15
CA PRO A 115 13.55 10.79 -7.85
C PRO A 115 14.13 11.21 -6.50
N GLU A 116 14.61 10.23 -5.74
CA GLU A 116 15.26 10.44 -4.45
C GLU A 116 16.57 11.23 -4.61
N LYS A 117 17.30 10.96 -5.69
CA LYS A 117 18.54 11.63 -6.07
C LYS A 117 18.31 12.33 -7.42
N TYR A 118 18.11 13.64 -7.41
CA TYR A 118 17.96 14.44 -8.62
C TYR A 118 19.20 15.29 -8.90
N PHE A 119 19.29 16.46 -8.27
CA PHE A 119 20.38 17.41 -8.45
C PHE A 119 21.14 17.56 -7.13
N PHE A 120 22.47 17.44 -7.16
CA PHE A 120 23.34 17.39 -5.96
C PHE A 120 22.86 16.39 -4.89
N GLY A 121 22.29 15.25 -5.31
CA GLY A 121 21.80 14.21 -4.39
C GLY A 121 20.54 14.60 -3.60
N ARG A 122 19.88 15.72 -3.92
CA ARG A 122 18.63 16.15 -3.30
C ARG A 122 17.41 15.77 -4.15
N ARG A 123 16.26 15.66 -3.50
CA ARG A 123 14.95 15.49 -4.16
C ARG A 123 14.53 16.78 -4.86
N PRO A 124 13.85 16.71 -6.01
CA PRO A 124 13.34 17.92 -6.65
C PRO A 124 12.26 18.55 -5.76
N PRO A 125 12.16 19.89 -5.71
CA PRO A 125 11.18 20.58 -4.87
C PRO A 125 9.74 20.34 -5.34
N VAL A 126 9.56 20.07 -6.64
CA VAL A 126 8.28 19.75 -7.26
C VAL A 126 8.39 18.45 -8.07
N PRO A 127 7.30 17.69 -8.19
CA PRO A 127 7.26 16.51 -9.05
C PRO A 127 7.56 16.87 -10.50
N LEU A 128 8.43 16.10 -11.16
CA LEU A 128 8.80 16.28 -12.55
C LEU A 128 7.61 15.98 -13.46
N TRP A 129 7.41 16.86 -14.44
CA TRP A 129 6.28 16.75 -15.37
C TRP A 129 6.62 15.81 -16.53
N ASN A 130 5.56 15.36 -17.21
CA ASN A 130 5.64 14.53 -18.41
C ASN A 130 6.43 13.21 -18.23
N LYS A 131 6.18 12.51 -17.13
CA LYS A 131 6.71 11.16 -16.89
C LYS A 131 5.58 10.15 -16.93
N ASP A 132 5.87 8.99 -17.51
CA ASP A 132 4.92 7.89 -17.58
C ASP A 132 4.80 7.18 -16.23
N ILE A 133 3.56 7.09 -15.76
CA ILE A 133 3.17 6.32 -14.58
C ILE A 133 2.36 5.13 -15.07
N LYS A 134 2.72 3.94 -14.60
CA LYS A 134 1.99 2.71 -14.87
C LYS A 134 1.41 2.18 -13.58
N ILE A 135 0.12 1.84 -13.60
CA ILE A 135 -0.56 1.18 -12.48
C ILE A 135 -1.06 -0.16 -13.01
N VAL A 136 -0.72 -1.23 -12.31
CA VAL A 136 -1.11 -2.61 -12.58
C VAL A 136 -1.93 -3.07 -11.39
N ILE A 137 -3.19 -3.43 -11.66
CA ILE A 137 -4.10 -3.96 -10.66
C ILE A 137 -4.14 -5.47 -10.86
N GLY A 138 -3.86 -6.23 -9.80
CA GLY A 138 -3.94 -7.68 -9.84
C GLY A 138 -5.34 -8.21 -9.55
N GLU A 139 -5.45 -9.53 -9.51
CA GLU A 139 -6.70 -10.19 -9.15
C GLU A 139 -6.96 -10.06 -7.65
N PRO A 140 -8.23 -9.90 -7.25
CA PRO A 140 -8.61 -9.90 -5.84
C PRO A 140 -8.26 -11.22 -5.14
N ILE A 141 -7.80 -11.14 -3.90
CA ILE A 141 -7.37 -12.27 -3.07
C ILE A 141 -8.33 -12.41 -1.89
N GLU A 142 -8.90 -13.60 -1.73
CA GLU A 142 -9.70 -13.98 -0.56
C GLU A 142 -8.89 -14.92 0.31
N PHE A 143 -8.82 -14.63 1.61
CA PHE A 143 -8.10 -15.46 2.57
C PHE A 143 -9.07 -16.33 3.36
N ASP A 144 -8.94 -17.65 3.27
CA ASP A 144 -9.66 -18.55 4.18
C ASP A 144 -8.97 -18.55 5.56
N LEU A 145 -9.34 -17.57 6.39
CA LEU A 145 -8.77 -17.40 7.72
C LEU A 145 -9.05 -18.58 8.64
N GLN A 146 -10.17 -19.29 8.48
CA GLN A 146 -10.50 -20.42 9.35
C GLN A 146 -9.53 -21.57 9.11
N ARG A 147 -9.32 -21.93 7.85
CA ARG A 147 -8.33 -22.94 7.46
C ARG A 147 -6.91 -22.53 7.87
N LEU A 148 -6.53 -21.28 7.63
CA LEU A 148 -5.19 -20.79 7.99
C LEU A 148 -4.97 -20.79 9.51
N LYS A 149 -5.97 -20.44 10.31
CA LYS A 149 -5.90 -20.51 11.78
C LYS A 149 -5.75 -21.96 12.27
N GLN A 150 -6.44 -22.92 11.66
CA GLN A 150 -6.28 -24.34 11.97
C GLN A 150 -4.87 -24.83 11.65
N THR A 151 -4.35 -24.51 10.46
CA THR A 151 -2.97 -24.84 10.08
C THR A 151 -1.95 -24.22 11.04
N ALA A 152 -2.16 -22.96 11.42
CA ALA A 152 -1.29 -22.28 12.38
C ALA A 152 -1.26 -22.97 13.75
N LYS A 153 -2.41 -23.44 14.25
CA LYS A 153 -2.50 -24.20 15.51
C LYS A 153 -1.78 -25.54 15.43
N THR A 154 -1.79 -26.21 14.28
CA THR A 154 -1.05 -27.46 14.08
C THR A 154 0.45 -27.20 14.07
N VAL A 155 0.92 -26.18 13.33
CA VAL A 155 2.35 -25.87 13.20
C VAL A 155 2.95 -25.34 14.49
N SER A 156 2.20 -24.57 15.28
CA SER A 156 2.75 -23.95 16.49
C SER A 156 2.98 -24.94 17.64
N ARG A 157 2.26 -26.07 17.66
CA ARG A 157 2.47 -27.16 18.64
C ARG A 157 3.87 -27.77 18.57
N ASP A 158 4.56 -27.63 17.43
CA ASP A 158 5.92 -28.16 17.23
C ASP A 158 7.02 -27.15 17.60
N SER A 159 6.70 -25.90 17.93
CA SER A 159 7.69 -24.83 18.15
C SER A 159 7.54 -24.18 19.52
N SER A 160 8.39 -24.57 20.47
CA SER A 160 8.52 -23.94 21.78
C SER A 160 9.24 -22.59 21.67
N ILE A 161 8.50 -21.52 21.34
CA ILE A 161 9.06 -20.16 21.29
C ILE A 161 8.52 -19.33 22.45
N HIS A 162 9.43 -18.73 23.23
CA HIS A 162 9.13 -17.81 24.32
C HIS A 162 8.20 -16.65 23.89
N SER A 163 7.18 -16.38 24.69
CA SER A 163 6.20 -15.32 24.46
C SER A 163 6.79 -13.92 24.69
N LEU A 164 6.63 -13.03 23.71
CA LEU A 164 6.99 -11.60 23.80
C LEU A 164 5.81 -10.73 24.27
N GLY A 165 4.77 -11.33 24.86
CA GLY A 165 3.67 -10.59 25.50
C GLY A 165 2.63 -10.05 24.53
N TRP A 166 2.35 -10.76 23.42
CA TRP A 166 1.22 -10.42 22.56
C TRP A 166 -0.11 -10.73 23.25
N PRO A 167 -1.15 -9.91 23.07
CA PRO A 167 -2.45 -10.18 23.65
C PRO A 167 -3.00 -11.50 23.09
N SER A 168 -3.55 -12.32 23.97
CA SER A 168 -4.31 -13.50 23.58
C SER A 168 -5.50 -13.07 22.72
N THR A 169 -5.60 -13.63 21.52
CA THR A 169 -6.77 -13.38 20.67
C THR A 169 -7.98 -14.13 21.21
N THR A 170 -9.17 -13.62 20.93
CA THR A 170 -10.45 -14.27 21.28
C THR A 170 -10.56 -15.70 20.73
N ASP A 171 -9.80 -16.03 19.68
CA ASP A 171 -9.77 -17.33 19.02
C ASP A 171 -8.83 -18.36 19.68
N GLY A 172 -8.18 -17.98 20.80
CA GLY A 172 -7.25 -18.81 21.55
C GLY A 172 -6.00 -19.19 20.75
N LEU A 173 -5.53 -18.33 19.84
CA LEU A 173 -4.29 -18.57 19.11
C LEU A 173 -3.09 -18.17 19.97
N ASP A 174 -2.17 -19.11 20.15
CA ASP A 174 -0.86 -18.85 20.74
C ASP A 174 -0.07 -17.84 19.87
N GLU A 175 0.85 -17.11 20.50
CA GLU A 175 1.70 -16.12 19.86
C GLU A 175 2.49 -16.67 18.66
N ALA A 176 3.01 -17.89 18.72
CA ALA A 176 3.70 -18.54 17.62
C ALA A 176 2.75 -18.81 16.44
N ALA A 177 1.52 -19.28 16.71
CA ALA A 177 0.48 -19.42 15.68
C ALA A 177 0.12 -18.07 15.04
N GLN A 178 -0.02 -17.00 15.83
CA GLN A 178 -0.29 -15.65 15.32
C GLN A 178 0.84 -15.14 14.43
N LYS A 179 2.10 -15.28 14.88
CA LYS A 179 3.29 -14.89 14.11
C LYS A 179 3.37 -15.65 12.79
N TRP A 180 3.15 -16.96 12.81
CA TRP A 180 3.13 -17.78 11.59
C TRP A 180 2.08 -17.28 10.61
N LEU A 181 0.86 -17.01 11.09
CA LEU A 181 -0.24 -16.53 10.26
C LEU A 181 0.09 -15.19 9.60
N TYR A 182 0.65 -14.24 10.36
CA TYR A 182 1.04 -12.94 9.80
C TYR A 182 2.20 -13.05 8.81
N ILE A 183 3.17 -13.91 9.07
CA ILE A 183 4.26 -14.19 8.14
C ILE A 183 3.70 -14.78 6.84
N TYR A 184 2.85 -15.80 6.93
CA TYR A 184 2.26 -16.48 5.79
C TYR A 184 1.46 -15.52 4.90
N ILE A 185 0.52 -14.77 5.47
CA ILE A 185 -0.31 -13.81 4.71
C ILE A 185 0.57 -12.72 4.08
N SER A 186 1.53 -12.18 4.85
CA SER A 186 2.44 -11.15 4.33
C SER A 186 3.28 -11.68 3.16
N ASP A 187 3.74 -12.91 3.21
CA ASP A 187 4.57 -13.49 2.14
C ASP A 187 3.75 -13.88 0.90
N GLN A 188 2.50 -14.33 1.08
CA GLN A 188 1.56 -14.53 -0.03
C GLN A 188 1.31 -13.22 -0.78
N ILE A 189 0.96 -12.14 -0.05
CA ILE A 189 0.75 -10.81 -0.63
C ILE A 189 2.02 -10.33 -1.35
N ARG A 190 3.19 -10.48 -0.70
CA ARG A 190 4.48 -10.11 -1.28
C ARG A 190 4.75 -10.85 -2.59
N THR A 191 4.52 -12.15 -2.63
CA THR A 191 4.74 -12.99 -3.82
C THR A 191 3.85 -12.54 -4.98
N ILE A 192 2.58 -12.25 -4.70
CA ILE A 192 1.63 -11.79 -5.71
C ILE A 192 2.05 -10.40 -6.24
N LEU A 193 2.38 -9.46 -5.35
CA LEU A 193 2.86 -8.14 -5.76
C LEU A 193 4.15 -8.24 -6.59
N GLU A 194 5.06 -9.16 -6.26
CA GLU A 194 6.30 -9.35 -7.00
C GLU A 194 6.02 -9.91 -8.41
N ARG A 195 5.11 -10.87 -8.52
CA ARG A 195 4.63 -11.37 -9.83
C ARG A 195 4.01 -10.26 -10.67
N LEU A 196 3.16 -9.42 -10.06
CA LEU A 196 2.55 -8.28 -10.73
C LEU A 196 3.58 -7.23 -11.17
N ARG A 197 4.61 -7.00 -10.35
CA ARG A 197 5.73 -6.11 -10.69
C ARG A 197 6.50 -6.62 -11.90
N ILE A 198 6.87 -7.90 -11.91
CA ILE A 198 7.59 -8.54 -13.02
C ILE A 198 6.73 -8.49 -14.29
N PHE A 199 5.43 -8.83 -14.18
CA PHE A 199 4.49 -8.70 -15.29
C PHE A 199 4.41 -7.26 -15.82
N GLY A 200 4.34 -6.28 -14.92
CA GLY A 200 4.38 -4.86 -15.23
C GLY A 200 5.65 -4.45 -16.01
N ALA A 201 6.81 -4.98 -15.62
CA ALA A 201 8.08 -4.72 -16.28
C ALA A 201 8.22 -5.42 -17.65
N THR A 202 7.75 -6.67 -17.77
CA THR A 202 7.81 -7.44 -19.03
C THR A 202 6.95 -6.80 -20.12
N PHE A 203 5.75 -6.34 -19.78
CA PHE A 203 4.89 -5.64 -20.73
C PHE A 203 5.51 -4.33 -21.25
N LYS A 204 6.36 -3.67 -20.44
CA LYS A 204 7.10 -2.47 -20.88
C LYS A 204 8.10 -2.81 -21.99
N ARG A 205 8.90 -3.87 -21.80
CA ARG A 205 9.86 -4.36 -22.81
C ARG A 205 9.19 -4.70 -24.13
N PHE A 206 8.02 -5.33 -24.08
CA PHE A 206 7.26 -5.69 -25.30
C PHE A 206 6.71 -4.47 -26.04
N LYS A 207 6.22 -3.45 -25.31
CA LYS A 207 5.71 -2.21 -25.93
C LYS A 207 6.84 -1.38 -26.55
N GLU A 208 7.98 -1.29 -25.88
CA GLU A 208 9.19 -0.61 -26.39
C GLU A 208 9.75 -1.31 -27.64
N SER A 209 9.82 -2.64 -27.66
CA SER A 209 10.28 -3.40 -28.83
C SER A 209 9.30 -3.34 -30.01
N THR A 210 7.99 -3.24 -29.75
CA THR A 210 6.96 -3.11 -30.79
C THR A 210 6.92 -1.68 -31.37
N MET A 211 7.11 -0.65 -30.54
CA MET A 211 7.21 0.75 -31.00
C MET A 211 8.50 0.99 -31.81
N ALA A 212 9.62 0.37 -31.44
CA ALA A 212 10.85 0.42 -32.23
C ALA A 212 10.72 -0.23 -33.62
N ARG A 213 9.67 -1.02 -33.88
CA ARG A 213 9.43 -1.71 -35.15
C ARG A 213 8.25 -1.14 -35.97
N ARG A 214 7.51 -0.15 -35.48
CA ARG A 214 6.30 0.35 -36.17
C ARG A 214 6.28 1.87 -36.26
N SER A 215 6.74 2.38 -37.41
CA SER A 215 6.30 3.65 -37.99
C SER A 215 4.96 3.46 -38.71
N HIS A 216 3.86 3.29 -37.96
CA HIS A 216 2.47 3.63 -38.36
C HIS A 216 1.45 3.16 -37.29
N PRO A 217 0.38 3.92 -37.03
CA PRO A 217 -0.48 3.70 -35.88
C PRO A 217 -1.59 2.69 -36.19
N THR A 218 -1.78 1.69 -35.32
CA THR A 218 -3.05 0.97 -35.23
C THR A 218 -3.53 0.95 -33.79
N THR A 219 -4.75 1.44 -33.60
CA THR A 219 -5.46 1.67 -32.35
C THR A 219 -5.93 0.35 -31.73
N SER A 220 -5.30 -0.07 -30.62
CA SER A 220 -5.85 -1.08 -29.71
C SER A 220 -6.24 -0.41 -28.39
N LYS A 221 -7.55 -0.39 -28.09
CA LYS A 221 -8.10 0.17 -26.85
C LYS A 221 -7.75 -0.73 -25.66
N LYS A 222 -6.69 -0.40 -24.92
CA LYS A 222 -6.45 -0.90 -23.55
C LYS A 222 -6.33 0.31 -22.62
N LYS A 223 -7.15 0.35 -21.56
CA LYS A 223 -7.29 1.49 -20.63
C LYS A 223 -5.98 1.75 -19.89
N THR A 224 -5.14 2.60 -20.48
CA THR A 224 -3.98 3.19 -19.82
C THR A 224 -4.50 4.46 -19.14
N CYS A 225 -4.58 4.46 -17.81
CA CYS A 225 -5.04 5.64 -17.09
C CYS A 225 -3.86 6.57 -16.80
N ALA A 226 -3.82 7.70 -17.51
CA ALA A 226 -2.95 8.80 -17.16
C ALA A 226 -3.52 9.48 -15.90
N ALA A 227 -2.93 9.22 -14.74
CA ALA A 227 -3.24 9.97 -13.53
C ALA A 227 -2.53 11.33 -13.61
N ARG A 228 -3.29 12.41 -13.82
CA ARG A 228 -2.83 13.77 -13.54
C ARG A 228 -2.90 13.99 -12.03
N VAL A 229 -1.75 14.25 -11.43
CA VAL A 229 -1.63 14.49 -9.99
C VAL A 229 -1.91 15.97 -9.71
N ALA A 230 -2.79 16.24 -8.75
CA ALA A 230 -3.05 17.59 -8.26
C ALA A 230 -1.96 17.97 -7.24
N PHE A 231 -1.43 19.19 -7.38
CA PHE A 231 -0.32 19.70 -6.58
C PHE A 231 -0.84 20.48 -5.37
N PHE A 232 -0.30 20.21 -4.19
CA PHE A 232 -0.35 21.13 -3.05
C PHE A 232 1.09 21.36 -2.61
N CYS A 233 1.57 22.61 -2.70
CA CYS A 233 2.92 23.00 -2.35
C CYS A 233 2.83 24.11 -1.29
N GLU A 234 3.40 23.89 -0.11
CA GLU A 234 3.44 24.88 0.97
C GLU A 234 4.68 25.79 0.79
N PRO A 235 4.58 27.11 1.07
CA PRO A 235 5.56 28.10 0.63
C PRO A 235 6.74 28.27 1.60
N GLN A 236 7.36 27.18 2.09
CA GLN A 236 8.59 27.28 2.89
C GLN A 236 9.60 26.15 2.57
N GLY A 237 10.38 26.36 1.50
CA GLY A 237 11.83 26.10 1.39
C GLY A 237 12.45 24.74 1.73
N ASN A 238 11.71 23.75 2.23
CA ASN A 238 12.25 22.46 2.65
C ASN A 238 11.22 21.33 2.43
N CYS A 239 11.00 20.96 1.17
CA CYS A 239 10.12 19.85 0.78
C CYS A 239 10.70 18.49 1.22
N ARG A 240 10.57 18.14 2.51
CA ARG A 240 10.87 16.81 3.03
C ARG A 240 9.71 15.81 2.90
N TYR A 241 8.51 16.27 2.55
CA TYR A 241 7.28 15.47 2.65
C TYR A 241 6.46 15.51 1.37
N SER A 242 6.84 14.68 0.39
CA SER A 242 5.96 14.32 -0.71
C SER A 242 5.23 13.03 -0.39
N LEU A 243 4.14 13.16 0.35
CA LEU A 243 3.22 12.06 0.64
C LEU A 243 2.28 11.74 -0.53
N LEU A 244 2.20 12.63 -1.51
CA LEU A 244 1.43 12.41 -2.73
C LEU A 244 2.08 11.42 -3.71
N TRP A 245 3.35 11.10 -3.48
CA TRP A 245 4.19 10.32 -4.38
C TRP A 245 4.92 9.23 -3.60
N CYS A 246 4.17 8.45 -2.81
CA CYS A 246 4.73 7.29 -2.14
C CYS A 246 5.02 6.22 -3.19
N ASN A 247 6.28 6.12 -3.63
CA ASN A 247 6.76 5.09 -4.55
C ASN A 247 6.87 3.70 -3.86
N SER A 248 6.05 3.44 -2.84
CA SER A 248 5.92 2.13 -2.19
C SER A 248 4.84 1.35 -2.91
N ARG A 249 5.04 0.08 -3.19
CA ARG A 249 4.05 -0.76 -3.89
C ARG A 249 2.82 -0.97 -2.97
N ASP A 250 1.62 -0.90 -3.53
CA ASP A 250 0.37 -0.70 -2.76
C ASP A 250 -0.42 -2.00 -2.56
N VAL A 251 -1.14 -2.10 -1.44
CA VAL A 251 -2.17 -3.12 -1.26
C VAL A 251 -3.45 -2.43 -0.80
N LEU A 252 -4.50 -2.62 -1.58
CA LEU A 252 -5.82 -2.15 -1.23
C LEU A 252 -6.59 -3.28 -0.55
N LEU A 253 -7.21 -3.00 0.58
CA LEU A 253 -8.10 -3.91 1.30
C LEU A 253 -9.54 -3.42 1.13
N LYS A 254 -10.43 -4.33 0.78
CA LYS A 254 -11.88 -4.11 0.71
C LYS A 254 -12.58 -5.15 1.58
N ILE A 255 -13.59 -4.76 2.34
CA ILE A 255 -14.53 -5.72 2.95
C ILE A 255 -15.78 -5.77 2.08
N ILE A 256 -16.26 -6.99 1.84
CA ILE A 256 -17.60 -7.27 1.29
C ILE A 256 -18.31 -8.10 2.34
#